data_AF-A0A7J3F2Q5-F1
#
_entry.id   AF-A0A7J3F2Q5-F1
#
_cell.length_a   1.000
_cell.length_b   1.000
_cell.length_c   1.000
_cell.angle_alpha   90.00
_cell.angle_beta   90.00
_cell.angle_gamma   90.00
#
_symmetry.space_group_name_H-M   'P 1'
#
loop_
_entity.id
_entity.type
_entity.pdbx_description
1 polymer ?
#
loop_
_entity_poly.entity_id
_entity_poly.type
_entity_poly.pdbx_seq_one_letter_code
_entity_poly.pdbx_strand_id
1 'polypeptide(L)'
;MSKYILIALYIPLLETLIFFGNTLHTDGDKLTGDFSGKWEGPIRGIKGALRPTEPLKIQVDRTIKFIEAQLGKVNERIENYIRREKELSEKIVQAYEKHDDARAKIIANELAEIRKHKDLLINSKLSLDKAVLRLRTLYELGNFTSIMNIAKRTVGEIRVNMAPLIPGINPELMQIERMLDEIMMDISRSAGENLNFDVEGVEAEKILEEAAIVAKSRMRMKFPDLPRNGENNGVDKNR
;
A
#
# COMPACT_ATOMS: atom_id res chain seq x y z
N MET A 1 38.46 17.60 35.63
CA MET A 1 38.32 16.29 34.97
C MET A 1 37.02 16.26 34.16
N SER A 2 36.96 16.88 32.97
CA SER A 2 35.71 16.81 32.16
C SER A 2 35.91 17.04 30.64
N LYS A 3 36.99 17.66 30.17
CA LYS A 3 37.18 17.89 28.72
C LYS A 3 37.99 16.82 27.97
N TYR A 4 38.87 16.08 28.65
CA TYR A 4 39.70 15.05 28.01
C TYR A 4 38.97 13.70 27.79
N ILE A 5 37.90 13.43 28.54
CA ILE A 5 37.09 12.21 28.39
C ILE A 5 36.15 12.32 27.16
N LEU A 6 35.70 13.53 26.81
CA LEU A 6 34.83 13.74 25.66
C LEU A 6 35.56 13.58 24.31
N ILE A 7 36.86 13.91 24.26
CA ILE A 7 37.69 13.80 23.05
C ILE A 7 38.07 12.34 22.79
N ALA A 8 38.35 11.55 23.82
CA ALA A 8 38.67 10.13 23.71
C ALA A 8 37.49 9.26 23.23
N LEU A 9 36.25 9.71 23.42
CA LEU A 9 35.03 9.03 22.94
C LEU A 9 34.65 9.37 21.49
N TYR A 10 35.18 10.47 20.93
CA TYR A 10 34.85 10.92 19.57
C TYR A 10 35.87 10.51 18.51
N ILE A 11 37.13 10.29 18.88
CA ILE A 11 38.18 9.87 17.95
C ILE A 11 37.90 8.50 17.28
N PRO A 12 37.41 7.45 17.99
CA PRO A 12 37.07 6.18 17.34
C PRO A 12 35.85 6.32 16.41
N LEU A 13 34.97 7.30 16.68
CA LEU A 13 33.76 7.56 15.91
C LEU A 13 34.08 8.35 14.61
N LEU A 14 35.13 9.16 14.62
CA LEU A 14 35.68 9.84 13.44
C LEU A 14 36.55 8.91 12.59
N GLU A 15 37.35 8.02 13.20
CA GLU A 15 38.15 7.04 12.45
C GLU A 15 37.29 5.97 11.78
N THR A 16 36.17 5.56 12.40
CA THR A 16 35.19 4.67 11.75
C THR A 16 34.44 5.35 10.60
N LEU A 17 34.13 6.65 10.70
CA LEU A 17 33.57 7.46 9.61
C LEU A 17 34.57 7.67 8.45
N ILE A 18 35.87 7.84 8.74
CA ILE A 18 36.92 7.99 7.71
C ILE A 18 37.26 6.64 7.05
N PHE A 19 37.26 5.53 7.79
CA PHE A 19 37.49 4.18 7.26
C PHE A 19 36.29 3.68 6.42
N PHE A 20 35.04 4.02 6.79
CA PHE A 20 33.86 3.79 5.95
C PHE A 20 33.76 4.75 4.75
N GLY A 21 34.22 6.01 4.90
CA GLY A 21 34.25 6.99 3.81
C GLY A 21 35.18 6.60 2.66
N ASN A 22 36.27 5.88 2.94
CA ASN A 22 37.24 5.47 1.93
C ASN A 22 36.96 4.10 1.27
N THR A 23 35.89 3.39 1.63
CA THR A 23 35.54 2.11 1.02
C THR A 23 34.16 2.07 0.33
N LEU A 24 33.47 3.21 0.23
CA LEU A 24 32.22 3.35 -0.55
C LEU A 24 32.27 4.47 -1.60
N HIS A 25 33.47 4.87 -2.02
CA HIS A 25 33.61 5.88 -3.06
C HIS A 25 33.96 5.21 -4.40
N THR A 26 32.94 4.88 -5.20
CA THR A 26 32.99 4.87 -6.69
C THR A 26 31.71 4.35 -7.36
N ASP A 27 30.80 3.67 -6.65
CA ASP A 27 29.62 3.04 -7.27
C ASP A 27 28.28 3.74 -6.93
N GLY A 28 28.09 4.28 -5.72
CA GLY A 28 26.83 4.91 -5.30
C GLY A 28 26.45 6.20 -6.05
N ASP A 29 27.44 7.07 -6.35
CA ASP A 29 27.22 8.34 -7.06
C ASP A 29 26.93 8.14 -8.56
N LYS A 30 27.39 7.03 -9.15
CA LYS A 30 27.10 6.68 -10.54
C LYS A 30 25.69 6.11 -10.69
N LEU A 31 25.23 5.34 -9.71
CA LEU A 31 23.91 4.73 -9.70
C LEU A 31 22.79 5.77 -9.56
N THR A 32 22.99 6.79 -8.71
CA THR A 32 22.03 7.92 -8.57
C THR A 32 22.03 8.84 -9.79
N GLY A 33 23.19 9.10 -10.40
CA GLY A 33 23.29 9.90 -11.63
C GLY A 33 22.67 9.24 -12.86
N ASP A 34 22.90 7.93 -13.06
CA ASP A 34 22.33 7.16 -14.17
C ASP A 34 20.81 6.98 -14.02
N PHE A 35 20.32 6.78 -12.80
CA PHE A 35 18.89 6.72 -12.50
C PHE A 35 18.19 8.09 -12.67
N SER A 36 18.75 9.17 -12.13
CA SER A 36 18.20 10.53 -12.26
C SER A 36 18.06 10.94 -13.73
N GLY A 37 19.07 10.61 -14.56
CA GLY A 37 19.03 10.84 -16.00
C GLY A 37 17.94 10.05 -16.74
N LYS A 38 17.57 8.85 -16.26
CA LYS A 38 16.52 7.99 -16.85
C LYS A 38 15.11 8.31 -16.32
N TRP A 39 15.03 8.85 -15.11
CA TRP A 39 13.79 9.30 -14.50
C TRP A 39 13.27 10.56 -15.18
N GLU A 40 14.14 11.55 -15.38
CA GLU A 40 13.77 12.85 -15.95
C GLU A 40 14.04 12.96 -17.46
N GLY A 41 14.92 12.11 -18.02
CA GLY A 41 15.40 12.22 -19.40
C GLY A 41 15.14 10.99 -20.27
N PRO A 42 15.18 11.16 -21.61
CA PRO A 42 15.14 10.05 -22.55
C PRO A 42 16.38 9.17 -22.40
N ILE A 43 16.23 7.85 -22.58
CA ILE A 43 17.33 6.88 -22.53
C ILE A 43 18.43 7.32 -23.53
N ARG A 44 19.63 7.66 -23.04
CA ARG A 44 20.75 8.12 -23.87
C ARG A 44 21.53 6.94 -24.49
N GLY A 45 22.06 7.12 -25.70
CA GLY A 45 22.92 6.16 -26.41
C GLY A 45 22.34 5.68 -27.75
N ILE A 46 23.11 4.86 -28.50
CA ILE A 46 22.72 4.30 -29.83
C ILE A 46 21.38 3.52 -29.75
N LYS A 47 21.07 2.95 -28.58
CA LYS A 47 19.79 2.27 -28.31
C LYS A 47 18.60 3.24 -28.17
N GLY A 48 18.81 4.45 -27.64
CA GLY A 48 17.78 5.50 -27.54
C GLY A 48 17.41 6.14 -28.88
N ALA A 49 18.32 6.10 -29.84
CA ALA A 49 18.06 6.54 -31.22
C ALA A 49 17.21 5.53 -32.02
N LEU A 50 17.21 4.25 -31.64
CA LEU A 50 16.45 3.19 -32.32
C LEU A 50 15.02 3.02 -31.77
N ARG A 51 14.79 3.35 -30.50
CA ARG A 51 13.46 3.49 -29.88
C ARG A 51 13.52 4.55 -28.77
N PRO A 52 12.97 5.76 -28.97
CA PRO A 52 12.79 6.72 -27.90
C PRO A 52 11.81 6.11 -26.89
N THR A 53 12.34 5.49 -25.84
CA THR A 53 11.50 4.99 -24.75
C THR A 53 11.14 6.19 -23.90
N GLU A 54 9.85 6.36 -23.64
CA GLU A 54 9.32 7.47 -22.86
C GLU A 54 9.98 7.46 -21.45
N PRO A 55 10.39 8.62 -20.88
CA PRO A 55 10.99 8.69 -19.56
C PRO A 55 10.16 7.97 -18.50
N LEU A 56 10.82 7.29 -17.55
CA LEU A 56 10.15 6.44 -16.55
C LEU A 56 9.10 7.21 -15.75
N LYS A 57 9.37 8.49 -15.43
CA LYS A 57 8.41 9.37 -14.75
C LYS A 57 7.10 9.49 -15.51
N ILE A 58 7.14 9.65 -16.84
CA ILE A 58 5.92 9.81 -17.64
C ILE A 58 5.14 8.49 -17.71
N GLN A 59 5.83 7.35 -17.76
CA GLN A 59 5.18 6.03 -17.73
C GLN A 59 4.47 5.78 -16.38
N VAL A 60 5.13 6.14 -15.26
CA VAL A 60 4.55 6.08 -13.93
C VAL A 60 3.36 7.03 -13.80
N ASP A 61 3.49 8.28 -14.26
CA ASP A 61 2.40 9.27 -14.26
C ASP A 61 1.19 8.79 -15.09
N ARG A 62 1.44 8.16 -16.24
CA ARG A 62 0.39 7.56 -17.08
C ARG A 62 -0.32 6.43 -16.34
N THR A 63 0.42 5.57 -15.65
CA THR A 63 -0.12 4.48 -14.84
C THR A 63 -0.97 5.02 -13.69
N ILE A 64 -0.49 6.04 -12.98
CA ILE A 64 -1.23 6.74 -11.92
C ILE A 64 -2.56 7.28 -12.45
N LYS A 65 -2.53 8.03 -13.57
CA LYS A 65 -3.75 8.57 -14.19
C LYS A 65 -4.73 7.47 -14.58
N PHE A 66 -4.23 6.35 -15.06
CA PHE A 66 -5.08 5.22 -15.43
C PHE A 66 -5.73 4.58 -14.20
N ILE A 67 -5.00 4.41 -13.10
CA ILE A 67 -5.55 3.94 -11.81
C ILE A 67 -6.61 4.91 -11.29
N GLU A 68 -6.35 6.21 -11.33
CA GLU A 68 -7.29 7.27 -10.90
C GLU A 68 -8.59 7.26 -11.73
N ALA A 69 -8.51 7.00 -13.03
CA ALA A 69 -9.69 6.84 -13.87
C ALA A 69 -10.55 5.62 -13.43
N GLN A 70 -9.92 4.50 -13.06
CA GLN A 70 -10.66 3.33 -12.58
C GLN A 70 -11.24 3.54 -11.18
N LEU A 71 -10.56 4.30 -10.30
CA LEU A 71 -11.09 4.72 -9.01
C LEU A 71 -12.42 5.49 -9.16
N GLY A 72 -12.57 6.29 -10.23
CA GLY A 72 -13.84 6.93 -10.57
C GLY A 72 -15.00 5.94 -10.76
N LYS A 73 -14.79 4.87 -11.54
CA LYS A 73 -15.79 3.81 -11.77
C LYS A 73 -16.15 3.06 -10.48
N VAL A 74 -15.16 2.83 -9.62
CA VAL A 74 -15.35 2.16 -8.33
C VAL A 74 -16.20 3.03 -7.40
N ASN A 75 -15.94 4.33 -7.34
CA ASN A 75 -16.73 5.28 -6.56
C ASN A 75 -18.19 5.30 -7.02
N GLU A 76 -18.43 5.35 -8.34
CA GLU A 76 -19.79 5.30 -8.87
C GLU A 76 -20.53 4.02 -8.42
N ARG A 77 -19.85 2.86 -8.44
CA ARG A 77 -20.44 1.61 -7.97
C ARG A 77 -20.73 1.61 -6.47
N ILE A 78 -19.86 2.18 -5.66
CA ILE A 78 -20.08 2.35 -4.21
C ILE A 78 -21.32 3.20 -3.96
N GLU A 79 -21.46 4.35 -4.64
CA GLU A 79 -22.63 5.22 -4.54
C GLU A 79 -23.92 4.51 -4.97
N ASN A 80 -23.86 3.69 -6.01
CA ASN A 80 -24.99 2.86 -6.44
C ASN A 80 -25.41 1.86 -5.34
N TYR A 81 -24.46 1.23 -4.65
CA TYR A 81 -24.77 0.34 -3.54
C TYR A 81 -25.30 1.07 -2.30
N ILE A 82 -24.82 2.30 -2.01
CA ILE A 82 -25.36 3.12 -0.92
C ILE A 82 -26.84 3.44 -1.16
N ARG A 83 -27.20 3.86 -2.38
CA ARG A 83 -28.61 4.11 -2.74
C ARG A 83 -29.44 2.85 -2.61
N ARG A 84 -28.92 1.72 -3.08
CA ARG A 84 -29.62 0.42 -3.02
C ARG A 84 -29.83 -0.06 -1.59
N GLU A 85 -28.86 0.11 -0.71
CA GLU A 85 -28.96 -0.20 0.72
C GLU A 85 -30.11 0.58 1.37
N LYS A 86 -30.23 1.88 1.06
CA LYS A 86 -31.33 2.72 1.57
C LYS A 86 -32.69 2.19 1.09
N GLU A 87 -32.84 1.94 -0.21
CA GLU A 87 -34.08 1.41 -0.79
C GLU A 87 -34.49 0.05 -0.18
N LEU A 88 -33.54 -0.86 0.01
CA LEU A 88 -33.82 -2.18 0.58
C LEU A 88 -34.21 -2.07 2.05
N SER A 89 -33.56 -1.19 2.81
CA SER A 89 -33.90 -0.92 4.21
C SER A 89 -35.34 -0.42 4.35
N GLU A 90 -35.76 0.53 3.51
CA GLU A 90 -37.15 1.02 3.47
C GLU A 90 -38.14 -0.09 3.10
N LYS A 91 -37.81 -0.96 2.13
CA LYS A 91 -38.67 -2.09 1.72
C LYS A 91 -38.82 -3.15 2.81
N ILE A 92 -37.80 -3.37 3.64
CA ILE A 92 -37.89 -4.28 4.79
C ILE A 92 -38.93 -3.75 5.78
N VAL A 93 -38.88 -2.46 6.11
CA VAL A 93 -39.87 -1.81 7.00
C VAL A 93 -41.29 -1.96 6.44
N GLN A 94 -41.48 -1.67 5.15
CA GLN A 94 -42.79 -1.82 4.49
C GLN A 94 -43.31 -3.26 4.47
N ALA A 95 -42.44 -4.26 4.41
CA ALA A 95 -42.84 -5.67 4.46
C ALA A 95 -43.35 -6.04 5.86
N TYR A 96 -42.68 -5.56 6.92
CA TYR A 96 -43.14 -5.76 8.29
C TYR A 96 -44.45 -5.03 8.59
N GLU A 97 -44.64 -3.81 8.08
CA GLU A 97 -45.91 -3.08 8.20
C GLU A 97 -47.09 -3.83 7.58
N LYS A 98 -46.82 -4.70 6.59
CA LYS A 98 -47.82 -5.54 5.93
C LYS A 98 -47.92 -6.95 6.53
N HIS A 99 -47.23 -7.21 7.64
CA HIS A 99 -47.13 -8.53 8.28
C HIS A 99 -46.61 -9.63 7.33
N ASP A 100 -45.75 -9.27 6.37
CA ASP A 100 -45.13 -10.20 5.41
C ASP A 100 -43.68 -10.51 5.81
N ASP A 101 -43.54 -11.29 6.88
CA ASP A 101 -42.24 -11.65 7.46
C ASP A 101 -41.35 -12.44 6.49
N ALA A 102 -41.95 -13.29 5.66
CA ALA A 102 -41.24 -14.08 4.67
C ALA A 102 -40.56 -13.16 3.64
N ARG A 103 -41.27 -12.14 3.16
CA ARG A 103 -40.71 -11.15 2.24
C ARG A 103 -39.66 -10.26 2.91
N ALA A 104 -39.90 -9.83 4.15
CA ALA A 104 -38.91 -9.06 4.91
C ALA A 104 -37.57 -9.82 5.02
N LYS A 105 -37.62 -11.12 5.32
CA LYS A 105 -36.43 -11.98 5.43
C LYS A 105 -35.66 -12.11 4.10
N ILE A 106 -36.36 -12.25 2.98
CA ILE A 106 -35.72 -12.32 1.65
C ILE A 106 -34.99 -11.00 1.34
N ILE A 107 -35.62 -9.86 1.58
CA ILE A 107 -35.03 -8.54 1.31
C ILE A 107 -33.85 -8.26 2.24
N ALA A 108 -33.92 -8.72 3.50
CA ALA A 108 -32.82 -8.60 4.46
C ALA A 108 -31.58 -9.39 4.02
N ASN A 109 -31.74 -10.58 3.44
CA ASN A 109 -30.63 -11.34 2.89
C ASN A 109 -29.96 -10.62 1.72
N GLU A 110 -30.75 -10.03 0.81
CA GLU A 110 -30.20 -9.21 -0.28
C GLU A 110 -29.44 -7.99 0.26
N LEU A 111 -29.99 -7.31 1.27
CA LEU A 111 -29.31 -6.18 1.91
C LEU A 111 -27.96 -6.58 2.53
N ALA A 112 -27.86 -7.78 3.11
CA ALA A 112 -26.61 -8.29 3.66
C ALA A 112 -25.54 -8.48 2.55
N GLU A 113 -25.92 -9.04 1.40
CA GLU A 113 -25.00 -9.19 0.26
C GLU A 113 -24.59 -7.84 -0.34
N ILE A 114 -25.53 -6.88 -0.43
CA ILE A 114 -25.22 -5.51 -0.88
C ILE A 114 -24.17 -4.85 0.03
N ARG A 115 -24.32 -4.99 1.36
CA ARG A 115 -23.34 -4.45 2.33
C ARG A 115 -21.97 -5.09 2.15
N LYS A 116 -21.92 -6.42 2.05
CA LYS A 116 -20.68 -7.17 1.82
C LYS A 116 -19.96 -6.72 0.54
N HIS A 117 -20.68 -6.54 -0.56
CA HIS A 117 -20.10 -6.05 -1.82
C HIS A 117 -19.62 -4.61 -1.72
N LYS A 118 -20.40 -3.73 -1.07
CA LYS A 118 -20.01 -2.34 -0.83
C LYS A 118 -18.71 -2.25 -0.03
N ASP A 119 -18.59 -3.01 1.05
CA ASP A 119 -17.40 -3.03 1.90
C ASP A 119 -16.16 -3.55 1.15
N LEU A 120 -16.34 -4.57 0.31
CA LEU A 120 -15.27 -5.08 -0.55
C LEU A 120 -14.76 -4.00 -1.52
N LEU A 121 -15.67 -3.23 -2.13
CA LEU A 121 -15.32 -2.14 -3.04
C LEU A 121 -14.62 -0.99 -2.32
N ILE A 122 -15.07 -0.61 -1.12
CA ILE A 122 -14.43 0.42 -0.29
C ILE A 122 -13.00 0.01 0.06
N ASN A 123 -12.79 -1.23 0.51
CA ASN A 123 -11.45 -1.73 0.82
C ASN A 123 -10.55 -1.75 -0.42
N SER A 124 -11.11 -2.16 -1.56
CA SER A 124 -10.36 -2.21 -2.81
C SER A 124 -10.00 -0.80 -3.32
N LYS A 125 -10.88 0.18 -3.12
CA LYS A 125 -10.59 1.60 -3.37
C LYS A 125 -9.40 2.09 -2.53
N LEU A 126 -9.43 1.84 -1.22
CA LEU A 126 -8.35 2.24 -0.31
C LEU A 126 -7.00 1.62 -0.70
N SER A 127 -7.00 0.37 -1.14
CA SER A 127 -5.79 -0.30 -1.61
C SER A 127 -5.26 0.27 -2.92
N LEU A 128 -6.13 0.65 -3.87
CA LEU A 128 -5.71 1.38 -5.09
C LEU A 128 -5.15 2.77 -4.75
N ASP A 129 -5.80 3.51 -3.85
CA ASP A 129 -5.31 4.81 -3.36
C ASP A 129 -3.90 4.65 -2.74
N LYS A 130 -3.69 3.61 -1.93
CA LYS A 130 -2.38 3.27 -1.34
C LYS A 130 -1.33 2.95 -2.41
N ALA A 131 -1.70 2.22 -3.47
CA ALA A 131 -0.80 1.93 -4.58
C ALA A 131 -0.37 3.23 -5.29
N VAL A 132 -1.32 4.12 -5.59
CA VAL A 132 -1.03 5.44 -6.19
C VAL A 132 -0.05 6.25 -5.33
N LEU A 133 -0.26 6.29 -4.01
CA LEU A 133 0.65 7.01 -3.11
C LEU A 133 2.09 6.46 -3.19
N ARG A 134 2.26 5.14 -3.23
CA ARG A 134 3.59 4.50 -3.37
C ARG A 134 4.24 4.77 -4.73
N LEU A 135 3.44 4.79 -5.81
CA LEU A 135 3.94 5.13 -7.14
C LEU A 135 4.46 6.58 -7.19
N ARG A 136 3.84 7.50 -6.44
CA ARG A 136 4.26 8.91 -6.39
C ARG A 136 5.57 9.13 -5.64
N THR A 137 5.82 8.38 -4.57
CA THR A 137 7.04 8.50 -3.75
C THR A 137 8.21 7.67 -4.28
N LEU A 138 8.07 7.07 -5.47
CA LEU A 138 9.01 6.08 -5.97
C LEU A 138 10.41 6.65 -6.28
N TYR A 139 10.51 7.95 -6.62
CA TYR A 139 11.81 8.62 -6.78
C TYR A 139 12.56 8.78 -5.45
N GLU A 140 11.84 8.87 -4.33
CA GLU A 140 12.40 9.19 -3.02
C GLU A 140 13.03 7.98 -2.32
N LEU A 141 12.70 6.75 -2.75
CA LEU A 141 12.95 5.53 -1.97
C LEU A 141 14.03 4.59 -2.50
N GLY A 142 14.58 4.80 -3.69
CA GLY A 142 15.69 3.99 -4.26
C GLY A 142 15.40 2.49 -4.49
N ASN A 143 14.31 1.93 -3.95
CA ASN A 143 13.86 0.55 -4.12
C ASN A 143 12.65 0.48 -5.07
N PHE A 144 12.94 0.66 -6.36
CA PHE A 144 11.93 0.68 -7.41
C PHE A 144 11.20 -0.66 -7.56
N THR A 145 11.96 -1.76 -7.58
CA THR A 145 11.46 -3.10 -7.88
C THR A 145 10.48 -3.61 -6.83
N SER A 146 10.78 -3.44 -5.53
CA SER A 146 9.85 -3.85 -4.46
C SER A 146 8.55 -3.05 -4.55
N ILE A 147 8.63 -1.72 -4.75
CA ILE A 147 7.42 -0.88 -4.86
C ILE A 147 6.54 -1.30 -6.04
N MET A 148 7.13 -1.58 -7.21
CA MET A 148 6.38 -2.08 -8.37
C MET A 148 5.74 -3.44 -8.12
N ASN A 149 6.49 -4.38 -7.56
CA ASN A 149 5.97 -5.72 -7.26
C ASN A 149 4.79 -5.65 -6.29
N ILE A 150 4.89 -4.80 -5.25
CA ILE A 150 3.81 -4.62 -4.30
C ILE A 150 2.62 -3.92 -4.96
N ALA A 151 2.84 -2.91 -5.80
CA ALA A 151 1.76 -2.24 -6.53
C ALA A 151 1.04 -3.22 -7.48
N LYS A 152 1.79 -4.03 -8.24
CA LYS A 152 1.24 -5.05 -9.15
C LYS A 152 0.43 -6.09 -8.39
N ARG A 153 0.98 -6.63 -7.29
CA ARG A 153 0.25 -7.57 -6.43
C ARG A 153 -1.06 -6.94 -5.91
N THR A 154 -1.00 -5.70 -5.44
CA THR A 154 -2.15 -4.95 -4.95
C THR A 154 -3.23 -4.82 -6.03
N VAL A 155 -2.86 -4.45 -7.25
CA VAL A 155 -3.79 -4.36 -8.40
C VAL A 155 -4.39 -5.73 -8.73
N GLY A 156 -3.60 -6.79 -8.69
CA GLY A 156 -4.08 -8.16 -8.95
C GLY A 156 -5.07 -8.66 -7.91
N GLU A 157 -4.83 -8.40 -6.62
CA GLU A 157 -5.78 -8.71 -5.55
C GLU A 157 -7.10 -7.94 -5.72
N ILE A 158 -7.00 -6.65 -6.06
CA ILE A 158 -8.16 -5.79 -6.29
C ILE A 158 -8.96 -6.24 -7.51
N ARG A 159 -8.30 -6.69 -8.57
CA ARG A 159 -8.96 -7.24 -9.75
C ARG A 159 -9.82 -8.43 -9.40
N VAL A 160 -9.32 -9.38 -8.60
CA VAL A 160 -10.09 -10.54 -8.16
C VAL A 160 -11.34 -10.11 -7.38
N ASN A 161 -11.22 -9.08 -6.54
CA ASN A 161 -12.31 -8.58 -5.70
C ASN A 161 -13.35 -7.77 -6.49
N MET A 162 -12.93 -6.95 -7.46
CA MET A 162 -13.80 -6.03 -8.19
C MET A 162 -14.43 -6.64 -9.44
N ALA A 163 -13.76 -7.59 -10.11
CA ALA A 163 -14.24 -8.16 -11.37
C ALA A 163 -15.66 -8.77 -11.30
N PRO A 164 -16.06 -9.46 -10.21
CA PRO A 164 -17.43 -9.95 -10.07
C PRO A 164 -18.48 -8.85 -9.85
N LEU A 165 -18.06 -7.67 -9.38
CA LEU A 165 -18.95 -6.61 -8.90
C LEU A 165 -19.13 -5.45 -9.89
N ILE A 166 -18.14 -5.23 -10.75
CA ILE A 166 -18.11 -4.13 -11.73
C ILE A 166 -17.87 -4.71 -13.12
N PRO A 167 -18.91 -4.78 -13.98
CA PRO A 167 -18.77 -5.18 -15.36
C PRO A 167 -17.74 -4.32 -16.10
N GLY A 168 -16.87 -4.98 -16.88
CA GLY A 168 -15.87 -4.28 -17.69
C GLY A 168 -14.64 -3.76 -16.94
N ILE A 169 -14.55 -3.87 -15.61
CA ILE A 169 -13.36 -3.40 -14.88
C ILE A 169 -12.15 -4.34 -15.04
N ASN A 170 -12.40 -5.63 -15.25
CA ASN A 170 -11.34 -6.65 -15.34
C ASN A 170 -10.29 -6.35 -16.42
N PRO A 171 -10.65 -6.08 -17.70
CA PRO A 171 -9.64 -5.76 -18.73
C PRO A 171 -8.84 -4.49 -18.43
N GLU A 172 -9.43 -3.53 -17.71
CA GLU A 172 -8.79 -2.27 -17.32
C GLU A 172 -7.74 -2.51 -16.21
N LEU A 173 -8.08 -3.30 -15.20
CA LEU A 173 -7.12 -3.67 -14.14
C LEU A 173 -5.99 -4.56 -14.68
N MET A 174 -6.29 -5.44 -15.64
CA MET A 174 -5.25 -6.16 -16.39
C MET A 174 -4.36 -5.22 -17.21
N GLN A 175 -4.89 -4.11 -17.72
CA GLN A 175 -4.07 -3.11 -18.40
C GLN A 175 -3.10 -2.43 -17.45
N ILE A 176 -3.53 -2.12 -16.22
CA ILE A 176 -2.63 -1.58 -15.19
C ILE A 176 -1.51 -2.58 -14.87
N GLU A 177 -1.82 -3.87 -14.70
CA GLU A 177 -0.79 -4.90 -14.50
C GLU A 177 0.23 -4.93 -15.65
N ARG A 178 -0.24 -4.86 -16.91
CA ARG A 178 0.63 -4.81 -18.09
C ARG A 178 1.51 -3.55 -18.12
N MET A 179 0.95 -2.39 -17.78
CA MET A 179 1.72 -1.14 -17.71
C MET A 179 2.82 -1.22 -16.64
N LEU A 180 2.52 -1.80 -15.47
CA LEU A 180 3.51 -2.04 -14.42
C LEU A 180 4.61 -3.02 -14.89
N ASP A 181 4.25 -4.06 -15.65
CA ASP A 181 5.21 -4.99 -16.25
C ASP A 181 6.11 -4.33 -17.31
N GLU A 182 5.52 -3.49 -18.17
CA GLU A 182 6.27 -2.71 -19.18
C GLU A 182 7.30 -1.80 -18.53
N ILE A 183 6.92 -1.08 -17.46
CA ILE A 183 7.81 -0.22 -16.67
C ILE A 183 8.96 -1.05 -16.06
N MET A 184 8.66 -2.22 -15.49
CA MET A 184 9.69 -3.11 -14.94
C MET A 184 10.65 -3.63 -16.02
N MET A 185 10.14 -3.99 -17.20
CA MET A 185 10.96 -4.41 -18.33
C MET A 185 11.88 -3.29 -18.82
N ASP A 186 11.39 -2.04 -18.86
CA ASP A 186 12.20 -0.88 -19.26
C ASP A 186 13.35 -0.61 -18.30
N ILE A 187 13.15 -0.88 -17.01
CA ILE A 187 14.21 -0.79 -16.00
C ILE A 187 15.20 -1.92 -16.14
N SER A 188 14.73 -3.15 -16.31
CA SER A 188 15.61 -4.30 -16.51
C SER A 188 16.44 -4.20 -17.80
N ARG A 189 15.93 -3.53 -18.84
CA ARG A 189 16.65 -3.30 -20.10
C ARG A 189 17.62 -2.12 -20.03
N SER A 190 17.37 -1.14 -19.16
CA SER A 190 18.16 0.08 -19.05
C SER A 190 19.26 -0.02 -17.99
N ALA A 191 19.04 -0.81 -16.94
CA ALA A 191 20.11 -1.32 -16.09
C ALA A 191 20.85 -2.40 -16.88
N GLY A 192 22.13 -2.18 -17.21
CA GLY A 192 22.98 -3.32 -17.59
C GLY A 192 22.84 -4.40 -16.52
N GLU A 193 22.87 -5.67 -16.94
CA GLU A 193 22.66 -6.85 -16.09
C GLU A 193 23.20 -6.62 -14.67
N ASN A 194 22.35 -6.90 -13.66
CA ASN A 194 22.58 -6.79 -12.21
C ASN A 194 22.14 -5.47 -11.55
N LEU A 195 20.84 -5.29 -11.36
CA LEU A 195 20.32 -4.50 -10.23
C LEU A 195 19.24 -5.31 -9.49
N ASN A 196 19.69 -6.32 -8.74
CA ASN A 196 18.86 -6.91 -7.68
C ASN A 196 18.86 -5.93 -6.50
N PHE A 197 17.84 -5.08 -6.44
CA PHE A 197 17.57 -4.25 -5.26
C PHE A 197 16.69 -5.03 -4.28
N ASP A 198 17.27 -6.03 -3.61
CA ASP A 198 16.73 -6.50 -2.34
C ASP A 198 17.28 -5.60 -1.23
N VAL A 199 16.66 -4.42 -1.10
CA VAL A 199 16.78 -3.60 0.12
C VAL A 199 15.38 -3.52 0.72
N GLU A 200 14.90 -4.67 1.18
CA GLU A 200 13.72 -4.75 2.05
C GLU A 200 14.15 -4.80 3.52
N GLY A 201 13.33 -4.18 4.37
CA GLY A 201 13.14 -4.69 5.72
C GLY A 201 13.26 -3.65 6.83
N VAL A 202 14.47 -3.17 7.09
CA VAL A 202 14.80 -2.72 8.45
C VAL A 202 14.10 -1.41 8.88
N GLU A 203 14.02 -0.40 8.01
CA GLU A 203 13.47 0.91 8.39
C GLU A 203 11.93 0.94 8.42
N ALA A 204 11.29 0.26 7.46
CA ALA A 204 9.83 0.21 7.38
C ALA A 204 9.23 -0.64 8.52
N GLU A 205 9.91 -1.73 8.91
CA GLU A 205 9.51 -2.57 10.03
C GLU A 205 9.62 -1.80 11.36
N LYS A 206 10.69 -1.02 11.53
CA LYS A 206 10.88 -0.14 12.68
C LYS A 206 9.81 0.95 12.79
N ILE A 207 9.42 1.58 11.68
CA ILE A 207 8.33 2.59 11.65
C ILE A 207 6.97 1.95 12.00
N LEU A 208 6.70 0.73 11.52
CA LEU A 208 5.48 -0.01 11.86
C LEU A 208 5.47 -0.43 13.33
N GLU A 209 6.61 -0.81 13.90
CA GLU A 209 6.77 -1.13 15.32
C GLU A 209 6.54 0.10 16.19
N GLU A 210 7.13 1.25 15.84
CA GLU A 210 6.91 2.53 16.53
C GLU A 210 5.44 2.96 16.47
N ALA A 211 4.77 2.82 15.32
CA ALA A 211 3.36 3.12 15.16
C ALA A 211 2.45 2.17 15.99
N ALA A 212 2.79 0.89 16.06
CA ALA A 212 2.09 -0.10 16.88
C ALA A 212 2.21 0.20 18.38
N ILE A 213 3.39 0.65 18.84
CA ILE A 213 3.63 1.08 20.22
C ILE A 213 2.75 2.30 20.56
N VAL A 214 2.67 3.28 19.66
CA VAL A 214 1.82 4.48 19.85
C VAL A 214 0.33 4.11 19.87
N ALA A 215 -0.11 3.21 19.00
CA ALA A 215 -1.50 2.74 18.97
C ALA A 215 -1.87 2.00 20.27
N LYS A 216 -1.00 1.09 20.75
CA LYS A 216 -1.20 0.35 22.01
C LYS A 216 -1.24 1.28 23.23
N SER A 217 -0.41 2.31 23.25
CA SER A 217 -0.41 3.34 24.29
C SER A 217 -1.72 4.14 24.32
N ARG A 218 -2.25 4.54 23.14
CA ARG A 218 -3.54 5.24 23.02
C ARG A 218 -4.73 4.36 23.42
N MET A 219 -4.68 3.06 23.16
CA MET A 219 -5.72 2.11 23.58
C MET A 219 -5.76 1.95 25.11
N ARG A 220 -4.60 1.88 25.78
CA ARG A 220 -4.49 1.82 27.24
C ARG A 220 -4.95 3.11 27.93
N MET A 221 -4.83 4.27 27.27
CA MET A 221 -5.35 5.53 27.81
C MET A 221 -6.87 5.69 27.65
N LYS A 222 -7.49 5.05 26.64
CA LYS A 222 -8.94 5.11 26.40
C LYS A 222 -9.75 4.09 27.20
N PHE A 223 -9.11 3.08 27.79
CA PHE A 223 -9.70 2.12 28.69
C PHE A 223 -8.83 2.03 29.95
N PRO A 224 -9.11 2.80 31.02
CA PRO A 224 -8.44 2.60 32.28
C PRO A 224 -8.74 1.17 32.76
N ASP A 225 -7.68 0.40 33.02
CA ASP A 225 -7.78 -0.92 33.63
C ASP A 225 -8.59 -0.76 34.94
N LEU A 226 -9.80 -1.34 34.98
CA LEU A 226 -10.62 -1.32 36.18
C LEU A 226 -9.83 -2.00 37.31
N PRO A 227 -9.83 -1.43 38.53
CA PRO A 227 -9.13 -2.04 39.66
C PRO A 227 -9.72 -3.43 39.89
N ARG A 228 -8.86 -4.43 39.83
CA ARG A 228 -9.17 -5.83 40.07
C ARG A 228 -9.41 -6.03 41.56
N ASN A 229 -10.56 -5.59 42.06
CA ASN A 229 -10.98 -5.83 43.44
C ASN A 229 -12.33 -6.57 43.47
N GLY A 230 -12.25 -7.79 44.02
CA GLY A 230 -13.35 -8.46 44.71
C GLY A 230 -13.93 -9.67 43.99
N GLU A 231 -13.51 -10.88 44.38
CA GLU A 231 -14.42 -11.82 45.06
C GLU A 231 -13.65 -13.05 45.61
N ASN A 232 -13.70 -13.16 46.95
CA ASN A 232 -13.49 -14.39 47.70
C ASN A 232 -14.61 -15.39 47.37
N ASN A 233 -14.30 -16.69 47.34
CA ASN A 233 -14.89 -17.74 48.21
C ASN A 233 -14.90 -19.14 47.57
N GLY A 234 -14.35 -20.10 48.32
CA GLY A 234 -14.92 -21.46 48.44
C GLY A 234 -14.57 -22.48 47.37
N VAL A 235 -13.44 -23.17 47.53
CA VAL A 235 -13.36 -24.60 47.17
C VAL A 235 -12.65 -25.35 48.29
N ASP A 236 -13.47 -25.89 49.18
CA ASP A 236 -13.18 -27.13 49.90
C ASP A 236 -12.97 -28.25 48.86
N LYS A 237 -11.86 -28.99 48.97
CA LYS A 237 -11.67 -30.37 48.49
C LYS A 237 -10.31 -30.94 48.94
N ASN A 238 -10.37 -31.84 49.91
CA ASN A 238 -9.55 -33.04 50.07
C ASN A 238 -8.01 -32.91 50.04
N ARG A 239 -7.38 -32.88 51.23
CA ARG A 239 -6.38 -33.89 51.65
C ARG A 239 -6.12 -33.84 53.15
#